data_AF-A0A962BHR7-F1
#
_entry.id   AF-A0A962BHR7-F1
#
_cell.length_a   1.000
_cell.length_b   1.000
_cell.length_c   1.000
_cell.angle_alpha   90.00
_cell.angle_beta   90.00
_cell.angle_gamma   90.00
#
_symmetry.space_group_name_H-M   'P 1'
#
loop_
_entity.id
_entity.type
_entity.pdbx_description
1 polymer ?
#
loop_
_entity_poly.entity_id
_entity_poly.type
_entity_poly.pdbx_seq_one_letter_code
_entity_poly.pdbx_strand_id
1 'polypeptide(L)'
;MDNTTGTGDSQDTELQIWPQEVCRFAYTLGNSQPVRCTWISDEPLFYSDYDDALDEDDFLLDDPVLRALEMDIADLRAKTTAYEKIAQEFAEVEEQKVSMFRDDAAFMTAPVSVSVSLEDQFEELKALASDSRLVSQYLSFAALQGVDVHLSNQVVDASYDRGAQTILVRADMNRADQILLLARELRRMYQHRHGAGLHPLTLHPDYAILVNRSQTADLIVSMIRVAWELHLAGHKDIWSRIENSPMADLGRAFAREAIADFRSIQNGVAARTTFESWFLSERCRKADRVLIQQMLADYQGYSFSDNMEASRVIATDIMRALGDVPFGQNYIETALSQIMVDPVFTDVRDRSNANFLWFIKFERSFTEAEKEVAERKSQERESAVVIAFPERFADRKSARGDGQESGEVVDLLSRAVVE
;
A
#
# COMPACT_ATOMS: atom_id res chain seq x y z
N MET A 1 38.96 42.56 28.77
CA MET A 1 40.17 43.41 28.71
C MET A 1 40.83 43.11 27.37
N ASP A 2 41.13 44.19 26.63
CA ASP A 2 41.97 44.30 25.41
C ASP A 2 41.60 43.45 24.18
N ASN A 3 41.66 43.91 22.93
CA ASN A 3 41.92 45.22 22.34
C ASN A 3 41.39 45.20 20.89
N THR A 4 41.19 46.40 20.37
CA THR A 4 40.55 46.80 19.11
C THR A 4 41.29 46.46 17.81
N THR A 5 40.51 46.45 16.72
CA THR A 5 40.82 46.86 15.33
C THR A 5 41.85 46.08 14.50
N GLY A 6 41.36 45.40 13.46
CA GLY A 6 42.10 45.00 12.27
C GLY A 6 41.24 45.24 11.03
N THR A 7 41.74 46.11 10.16
CA THR A 7 41.23 46.52 8.85
C THR A 7 41.06 45.34 7.89
N GLY A 8 40.14 45.49 6.94
CA GLY A 8 39.79 44.48 5.95
C GLY A 8 40.99 43.92 5.17
N ASP A 9 41.02 42.60 5.10
CA ASP A 9 41.39 41.87 3.91
C ASP A 9 40.27 40.86 3.67
N SER A 10 39.63 41.00 2.52
CA SER A 10 38.79 39.99 1.89
C SER A 10 39.64 38.76 1.61
N GLN A 11 39.87 37.96 2.63
CA GLN A 11 40.22 36.56 2.48
C GLN A 11 38.91 35.82 2.31
N ASP A 12 38.68 35.35 1.07
CA ASP A 12 37.82 34.22 0.78
C ASP A 12 38.08 33.18 1.86
N THR A 13 37.17 33.10 2.83
CA THR A 13 37.16 32.02 3.80
C THR A 13 36.68 30.83 2.99
N GLU A 14 37.63 30.14 2.35
CA GLU A 14 37.41 28.79 1.87
C GLU A 14 36.85 28.01 3.05
N LEU A 15 35.53 27.82 3.04
CA LEU A 15 34.83 26.95 3.95
C LEU A 15 35.41 25.56 3.73
N GLN A 16 36.38 25.18 4.56
CA GLN A 16 36.88 23.81 4.61
C GLN A 16 35.76 22.95 5.19
N ILE A 17 34.96 22.38 4.28
CA ILE A 17 33.93 21.40 4.60
C ILE A 17 34.65 20.10 4.92
N TRP A 18 34.73 19.78 6.21
CA TRP A 18 35.14 18.45 6.65
C TRP A 18 33.96 17.49 6.48
N PRO A 19 34.08 16.42 5.68
CA PRO A 19 33.03 15.42 5.59
C PRO A 19 32.89 14.74 6.96
N GLN A 20 31.74 14.93 7.61
CA GLN A 20 31.40 14.14 8.79
C GLN A 20 30.93 12.76 8.33
N GLU A 21 31.46 11.70 8.94
CA GLU A 21 31.23 10.28 8.54
C GLU A 21 29.75 9.85 8.52
N VAL A 22 28.84 10.66 9.09
CA VAL A 22 27.41 10.37 9.19
C VAL A 22 26.55 11.27 8.28
N CYS A 23 27.14 12.26 7.61
CA CYS A 23 26.40 13.20 6.75
C CYS A 23 26.41 12.74 5.29
N ARG A 24 25.26 12.27 4.77
CA ARG A 24 25.15 11.75 3.40
C ARG A 24 24.74 12.79 2.34
N PHE A 25 24.20 13.94 2.74
CA PHE A 25 23.88 15.03 1.80
C PHE A 25 23.88 16.38 2.53
N ALA A 26 24.40 17.42 1.88
CA ALA A 26 24.40 18.80 2.39
C ALA A 26 23.91 19.74 1.28
N TYR A 27 23.00 20.66 1.61
CA TYR A 27 22.59 21.75 0.74
C TYR A 27 22.55 23.07 1.53
N THR A 28 22.62 24.18 0.82
CA THR A 28 22.65 25.53 1.41
C THR A 28 21.36 26.29 1.11
N LEU A 29 20.69 26.78 2.15
CA LEU A 29 19.67 27.82 2.04
C LEU A 29 20.28 29.14 2.56
N GLY A 30 20.45 30.13 1.68
CA GLY A 30 20.75 31.52 2.08
C GLY A 30 22.05 31.75 2.86
N ASN A 31 23.16 31.08 2.53
CA ASN A 31 24.50 31.33 3.09
C ASN A 31 24.66 31.23 4.62
N SER A 32 23.73 30.57 5.33
CA SER A 32 23.90 30.26 6.75
C SER A 32 24.03 28.75 6.99
N GLN A 33 25.07 28.35 7.71
CA GLN A 33 25.32 27.00 8.22
C GLN A 33 25.54 27.05 9.75
N PRO A 34 25.31 25.96 10.50
CA PRO A 34 24.89 24.64 10.04
C PRO A 34 23.40 24.35 10.30
N VAL A 35 22.66 23.90 9.28
CA VAL A 35 21.36 23.24 9.48
C VAL A 35 21.62 21.75 9.69
N ARG A 36 21.34 21.25 10.89
CA ARG A 36 21.33 19.81 11.18
C ARG A 36 20.00 19.24 10.69
N CYS A 37 20.07 18.16 9.91
CA CYS A 37 18.93 17.43 9.39
C CYS A 37 17.96 17.04 10.53
N THR A 38 16.77 17.64 10.57
CA THR A 38 15.61 17.05 11.22
C THR A 38 15.01 16.09 10.20
N TRP A 39 15.00 14.82 10.55
CA TRP A 39 14.40 13.78 9.73
C TRP A 39 12.90 14.08 9.57
N ILE A 40 12.50 14.64 8.43
CA ILE A 40 11.11 14.81 8.05
C ILE A 40 10.94 13.96 6.78
N SER A 41 10.59 12.68 6.98
CA SER A 41 10.16 11.75 5.93
C SER A 41 11.23 11.29 4.90
N ASP A 42 10.93 10.18 4.23
CA ASP A 42 11.71 9.57 3.14
C ASP A 42 11.50 10.26 1.78
N GLU A 43 10.93 11.47 1.76
CA GLU A 43 10.53 12.17 0.54
C GLU A 43 11.32 13.46 0.37
N PRO A 44 12.04 13.67 -0.75
CA PRO A 44 12.46 15.01 -1.12
C PRO A 44 11.22 15.83 -1.48
N LEU A 45 11.05 16.97 -0.81
CA LEU A 45 10.08 18.00 -1.17
C LEU A 45 10.40 18.50 -2.58
N PHE A 46 9.64 18.02 -3.57
CA PHE A 46 9.55 18.67 -4.87
C PHE A 46 8.43 19.72 -4.79
N TYR A 47 8.80 20.99 -4.89
CA TYR A 47 7.85 22.03 -5.25
C TYR A 47 7.36 21.71 -6.66
N SER A 48 6.07 21.37 -6.76
CA SER A 48 5.39 21.31 -8.06
C SER A 48 5.04 22.75 -8.42
N ASP A 49 6.02 23.53 -8.86
CA ASP A 49 5.75 24.79 -9.55
C ASP A 49 5.19 24.42 -10.93
N TYR A 50 3.91 24.05 -10.95
CA TYR A 50 3.09 24.06 -12.15
C TYR A 50 2.22 25.32 -12.05
N ASP A 51 2.70 26.40 -12.65
CA ASP A 51 1.83 27.48 -13.09
C ASP A 51 0.93 26.88 -14.18
N ASP A 52 -0.33 26.60 -13.82
CA ASP A 52 -1.37 26.33 -14.80
C ASP A 52 -1.51 27.60 -15.67
N ALA A 53 -1.02 27.50 -16.90
CA ALA A 53 -1.40 28.40 -17.97
C ALA A 53 -2.91 28.27 -18.15
N LEU A 54 -3.64 29.23 -17.57
CA LEU A 54 -5.03 29.50 -17.89
C LEU A 54 -5.08 29.96 -19.35
N ASP A 55 -5.27 29.02 -20.26
CA ASP A 55 -5.67 29.34 -21.63
C ASP A 55 -7.09 29.91 -21.58
N GLU A 56 -7.17 31.18 -21.91
CA GLU A 56 -8.37 31.92 -22.26
C GLU A 56 -9.03 31.27 -23.47
N ASP A 57 -10.19 30.63 -23.29
CA ASP A 57 -11.21 30.54 -24.34
C ASP A 57 -12.59 30.34 -23.68
N ASP A 58 -13.17 31.48 -23.35
CA ASP A 58 -14.53 31.67 -22.89
C ASP A 58 -15.45 31.72 -24.11
N PHE A 59 -16.04 30.61 -24.55
CA PHE A 59 -17.25 30.63 -25.41
C PHE A 59 -18.01 29.29 -25.37
N LEU A 60 -19.33 29.40 -25.19
CA LEU A 60 -20.40 28.45 -25.57
C LEU A 60 -20.77 27.28 -24.61
N LEU A 61 -21.73 27.52 -23.69
CA LEU A 61 -23.17 27.14 -23.82
C LEU A 61 -23.86 26.90 -22.46
N ASP A 62 -25.01 27.55 -22.27
CA ASP A 62 -26.04 27.25 -21.25
C ASP A 62 -26.56 25.80 -21.43
N ASP A 63 -25.91 24.83 -20.79
CA ASP A 63 -26.37 23.44 -20.72
C ASP A 63 -27.07 23.18 -19.36
N PRO A 64 -28.28 22.60 -19.30
CA PRO A 64 -28.88 22.13 -18.04
C PRO A 64 -27.95 21.23 -17.21
N VAL A 65 -26.96 20.57 -17.82
CA VAL A 65 -25.91 19.81 -17.11
C VAL A 65 -24.97 20.74 -16.32
N LEU A 66 -24.65 21.93 -16.86
CA LEU A 66 -23.82 22.93 -16.17
C LEU A 66 -24.53 23.50 -14.95
N ARG A 67 -25.86 23.70 -15.00
CA ARG A 67 -26.61 24.15 -13.82
C ARG A 67 -26.67 23.09 -12.71
N ALA A 68 -26.79 21.82 -13.08
CA ALA A 68 -26.69 20.72 -12.12
C ALA A 68 -25.28 20.67 -11.50
N LEU A 69 -24.24 20.84 -12.33
CA LEU A 69 -22.85 20.93 -11.86
C LEU A 69 -22.59 22.18 -11.02
N GLU A 70 -23.19 23.33 -11.33
CA GLU A 70 -23.08 24.55 -10.52
C GLU A 70 -23.71 24.38 -9.15
N MET A 71 -24.85 23.69 -9.06
CA MET A 71 -25.45 23.32 -7.79
C MET A 71 -24.56 22.37 -6.99
N ASP A 72 -24.02 21.32 -7.64
CA ASP A 72 -23.10 20.38 -7.00
C ASP A 72 -21.79 21.07 -6.56
N ILE A 73 -21.27 22.01 -7.36
CA ILE A 73 -20.10 22.82 -7.02
C ILE A 73 -20.41 23.76 -5.85
N ALA A 74 -21.59 24.37 -5.81
CA ALA A 74 -22.00 25.22 -4.69
C ALA A 74 -22.12 24.42 -3.38
N ASP A 75 -22.69 23.21 -3.45
CA ASP A 75 -22.78 22.30 -2.30
C ASP A 75 -21.39 21.82 -1.86
N LEU A 76 -20.50 21.47 -2.80
CA LEU A 76 -19.11 21.12 -2.51
C LEU A 76 -18.34 22.29 -1.88
N ARG A 77 -18.55 23.51 -2.35
CA ARG A 77 -17.96 24.72 -1.77
C ARG A 77 -18.45 24.93 -0.35
N ALA A 78 -19.75 24.81 -0.08
CA ALA A 78 -20.30 24.94 1.26
C ALA A 78 -19.72 23.89 2.23
N LYS A 79 -19.60 22.63 1.80
CA LYS A 79 -18.93 21.57 2.56
C LYS A 79 -17.46 21.90 2.85
N THR A 80 -16.75 22.41 1.83
CA THR A 80 -15.33 22.78 1.96
C THR A 80 -15.16 23.92 2.94
N THR A 81 -15.98 24.97 2.87
CA THR A 81 -15.92 26.11 3.80
C THR A 81 -16.28 25.71 5.24
N ALA A 82 -17.28 24.84 5.43
CA ALA A 82 -17.63 24.33 6.75
C ALA A 82 -16.46 23.56 7.40
N TYR A 83 -15.76 22.77 6.59
CA TYR A 83 -14.58 22.05 7.03
C TYR A 83 -13.39 22.98 7.30
N GLU A 84 -13.13 23.94 6.42
CA GLU A 84 -11.99 24.86 6.53
C GLU A 84 -12.04 25.66 7.84
N LYS A 85 -13.24 25.98 8.31
CA LYS A 85 -13.46 26.57 9.64
C LYS A 85 -12.96 25.67 10.78
N ILE A 86 -13.20 24.36 10.68
CA ILE A 86 -12.73 23.37 11.67
C ILE A 86 -11.23 23.16 11.53
N ALA A 87 -10.70 23.08 10.31
CA ALA A 87 -9.26 22.92 10.07
C ALA A 87 -8.44 24.08 10.64
N GLN A 88 -8.95 25.31 10.56
CA GLN A 88 -8.33 26.48 11.17
C GLN A 88 -8.21 26.37 12.69
N GLU A 89 -9.07 25.59 13.37
CA GLU A 89 -8.95 25.33 14.82
C GLU A 89 -7.74 24.45 15.17
N PHE A 90 -7.20 23.71 14.20
CA PHE A 90 -6.08 22.78 14.38
C PHE A 90 -4.75 23.31 13.82
N ALA A 91 -4.74 24.52 13.28
CA ALA A 91 -3.52 25.15 12.80
C ALA A 91 -2.58 25.44 13.98
N GLU A 92 -1.47 24.71 14.05
CA GLU A 92 -0.46 24.93 15.08
C GLU A 92 0.23 26.29 14.90
N VAL A 93 0.25 27.08 15.98
CA VAL A 93 0.95 28.36 16.03
C VAL A 93 2.46 28.11 15.97
N GLU A 94 3.23 28.89 15.21
CA GLU A 94 4.68 28.69 15.08
C GLU A 94 5.41 28.65 16.43
N GLU A 95 4.95 29.44 17.41
CA GLU A 95 5.50 29.43 18.77
C GLU A 95 5.32 28.07 19.48
N GLN A 96 4.25 27.33 19.19
CA GLN A 96 4.05 25.97 19.71
C GLN A 96 5.04 24.98 19.11
N LYS A 97 5.41 25.13 17.83
CA LYS A 97 6.41 24.27 17.18
C LYS A 97 7.80 24.45 17.82
N VAL A 98 8.15 25.69 18.15
CA VAL A 98 9.40 25.99 18.87
C VAL A 98 9.36 25.46 20.30
N SER A 99 8.20 25.51 20.96
CA SER A 99 8.01 24.89 22.29
C SER A 99 8.17 23.38 22.23
N MET A 100 7.47 22.70 21.31
CA MET A 100 7.57 21.24 21.12
C MET A 100 9.02 20.82 20.84
N PHE A 101 9.75 21.56 20.00
CA PHE A 101 11.16 21.29 19.77
C PHE A 101 12.01 21.38 21.05
N ARG A 102 11.72 22.35 21.92
CA ARG A 102 12.42 22.49 23.20
C ARG A 102 12.05 21.36 24.16
N ASP A 103 10.78 20.94 24.17
CA ASP A 103 10.29 19.84 25.01
C ASP A 103 10.91 18.50 24.55
N ASP A 104 11.01 18.26 23.25
CA ASP A 104 11.69 17.09 22.67
C ASP A 104 13.19 17.10 23.00
N ALA A 105 13.85 18.24 22.85
CA ALA A 105 15.27 18.39 23.21
C ALA A 105 15.50 18.17 24.71
N ALA A 106 14.58 18.64 25.56
CA ALA A 106 14.61 18.40 27.00
C ALA A 106 14.36 16.92 27.33
N PHE A 107 13.42 16.26 26.65
CA PHE A 107 13.14 14.83 26.80
C PHE A 107 14.36 13.97 26.43
N MET A 108 15.00 14.26 25.29
CA MET A 108 16.21 13.54 24.84
C MET A 108 17.40 13.72 25.79
N THR A 109 17.44 14.83 26.53
CA THR A 109 18.52 15.15 27.47
C THR A 109 18.18 14.85 28.93
N ALA A 110 16.93 14.50 29.22
CA ALA A 110 16.49 14.16 30.56
C ALA A 110 17.05 12.79 30.99
N PRO A 111 17.50 12.65 32.25
CA PRO A 111 17.85 11.35 32.79
C PRO A 111 16.60 10.46 32.81
N VAL A 112 16.71 9.26 32.22
CA VAL A 112 15.62 8.28 32.15
C VAL A 112 15.12 7.97 33.56
N SER A 113 13.95 8.52 33.90
CA SER A 113 13.27 8.20 35.16
C SER A 113 12.41 6.96 34.91
N VAL A 114 12.89 5.82 35.39
CA VAL A 114 12.15 4.56 35.38
C VAL A 114 11.17 4.59 36.56
N SER A 115 9.92 4.97 36.35
CA SER A 115 8.92 4.85 37.42
C SER A 115 7.47 4.62 37.01
N VAL A 116 7.16 4.30 35.75
CA VAL A 116 5.82 3.84 35.36
C VAL A 116 5.92 2.44 34.77
N SER A 117 5.15 1.48 35.30
CA SER A 117 5.06 0.14 34.73
C SER A 117 4.47 0.24 33.31
N LEU A 118 5.03 -0.50 32.36
CA LEU A 118 4.49 -0.57 30.99
C LEU A 118 3.03 -1.05 30.99
N GLU A 119 2.65 -1.86 31.98
CA GLU A 119 1.29 -2.35 32.15
C GLU A 119 0.32 -1.21 32.51
N ASP A 120 0.72 -0.30 33.40
CA ASP A 120 -0.11 0.85 33.79
C ASP A 120 -0.29 1.81 32.61
N GLN A 121 0.79 2.07 31.85
CA GLN A 121 0.73 2.87 30.62
C GLN A 121 -0.21 2.26 29.58
N PHE A 122 -0.17 0.93 29.45
CA PHE A 122 -1.03 0.23 28.50
C PHE A 122 -2.51 0.30 28.92
N GLU A 123 -2.84 0.11 30.20
CA GLU A 123 -4.23 0.23 30.66
C GLU A 123 -4.76 1.66 30.50
N GLU A 124 -3.93 2.67 30.71
CA GLU A 124 -4.29 4.06 30.39
C GLU A 124 -4.54 4.27 28.88
N LEU A 125 -3.66 3.74 28.02
CA LEU A 125 -3.80 3.83 26.57
C LEU A 125 -5.09 3.16 26.10
N LYS A 126 -5.34 1.95 26.62
CA LYS A 126 -6.52 1.13 26.32
C LYS A 126 -7.80 1.79 26.81
N ALA A 127 -7.79 2.43 27.98
CA ALA A 127 -8.94 3.17 28.50
C ALA A 127 -9.31 4.33 27.55
N LEU A 128 -8.33 5.14 27.15
CA LEU A 128 -8.54 6.23 26.21
C LEU A 128 -9.01 5.70 24.83
N ALA A 129 -8.32 4.69 24.30
CA ALA A 129 -8.66 4.14 23.00
C ALA A 129 -10.07 3.52 22.98
N SER A 130 -10.55 2.99 24.11
CA SER A 130 -11.89 2.40 24.25
C SER A 130 -13.04 3.42 24.19
N ASP A 131 -12.76 4.73 24.27
CA ASP A 131 -13.77 5.77 24.01
C ASP A 131 -14.21 5.77 22.53
N SER A 132 -13.36 5.26 21.62
CA SER A 132 -13.81 4.90 20.27
C SER A 132 -14.56 3.57 20.32
N ARG A 133 -15.80 3.61 19.84
CA ARG A 133 -16.62 2.41 19.69
C ARG A 133 -15.93 1.39 18.80
N LEU A 134 -15.28 1.82 17.71
CA LEU A 134 -14.59 0.93 16.79
C LEU A 134 -13.40 0.21 17.46
N VAL A 135 -12.56 0.93 18.17
CA VAL A 135 -11.43 0.31 18.89
C VAL A 135 -11.93 -0.63 19.99
N SER A 136 -12.95 -0.23 20.76
CA SER A 136 -13.55 -1.09 21.78
C SER A 136 -14.02 -2.43 21.21
N GLN A 137 -14.64 -2.43 20.02
CA GLN A 137 -15.04 -3.65 19.33
C GLN A 137 -13.86 -4.47 18.80
N TYR A 138 -12.79 -3.82 18.32
CA TYR A 138 -11.59 -4.56 17.92
C TYR A 138 -10.86 -5.18 19.11
N LEU A 139 -10.81 -4.50 20.25
CA LEU A 139 -10.22 -5.03 21.47
C LEU A 139 -11.03 -6.20 22.03
N SER A 140 -12.37 -6.11 22.02
CA SER A 140 -13.21 -7.24 22.43
C SER A 140 -13.08 -8.43 21.47
N PHE A 141 -13.00 -8.16 20.16
CA PHE A 141 -12.75 -9.18 19.16
C PHE A 141 -11.35 -9.82 19.31
N ALA A 142 -10.32 -9.02 19.58
CA ALA A 142 -8.97 -9.49 19.85
C ALA A 142 -8.96 -10.46 21.04
N ALA A 143 -9.59 -10.07 22.15
CA ALA A 143 -9.71 -10.90 23.35
C ALA A 143 -10.46 -12.22 23.08
N LEU A 144 -11.54 -12.17 22.28
CA LEU A 144 -12.28 -13.38 21.88
C LEU A 144 -11.44 -14.34 21.00
N GLN A 145 -10.53 -13.79 20.19
CA GLN A 145 -9.65 -14.55 19.30
C GLN A 145 -8.30 -14.91 19.94
N GLY A 146 -8.13 -14.65 21.25
CA GLY A 146 -6.89 -14.91 21.98
C GLY A 146 -5.69 -14.09 21.48
N VAL A 147 -5.93 -12.87 20.99
CA VAL A 147 -4.87 -11.95 20.56
C VAL A 147 -4.58 -10.95 21.67
N ASP A 148 -3.34 -10.96 22.16
CA ASP A 148 -2.90 -10.06 23.22
C ASP A 148 -2.28 -8.78 22.65
N VAL A 149 -2.31 -7.69 23.42
CA VAL A 149 -1.75 -6.39 23.05
C VAL A 149 -0.75 -5.97 24.12
N HIS A 150 0.46 -5.61 23.71
CA HIS A 150 1.54 -5.21 24.60
C HIS A 150 2.28 -3.96 24.10
N LEU A 151 2.77 -3.17 25.05
CA LEU A 151 3.74 -2.12 24.77
C LEU A 151 5.15 -2.71 24.76
N SER A 152 5.93 -2.43 23.73
CA SER A 152 7.29 -2.95 23.57
C SER A 152 8.17 -2.02 22.74
N ASN A 153 9.38 -1.72 23.21
CA ASN A 153 10.37 -0.93 22.46
C ASN A 153 11.20 -1.77 21.47
N GLN A 154 10.84 -3.05 21.27
CA GLN A 154 11.52 -3.94 20.33
C GLN A 154 11.01 -3.80 18.89
N VAL A 155 9.94 -3.04 18.67
CA VAL A 155 9.35 -2.79 17.35
C VAL A 155 9.59 -1.35 16.90
N VAL A 156 9.60 -1.13 15.58
CA VAL A 156 9.87 0.19 14.99
C VAL A 156 8.73 1.17 15.24
N ASP A 157 7.48 0.72 15.12
CA ASP A 157 6.27 1.53 15.30
C ASP A 157 5.15 0.72 15.98
N ALA A 158 4.49 -0.17 15.25
CA ALA A 158 3.56 -1.16 15.76
C ALA A 158 3.45 -2.32 14.77
N SER A 159 3.36 -3.54 15.28
CA SER A 159 3.22 -4.72 14.44
C SER A 159 2.26 -5.74 15.04
N TYR A 160 1.42 -6.30 14.17
CA TYR A 160 0.68 -7.51 14.47
C TYR A 160 1.43 -8.76 13.99
N ASP A 161 1.81 -9.63 14.92
CA ASP A 161 2.36 -10.95 14.63
C ASP A 161 1.25 -12.00 14.56
N ARG A 162 1.07 -12.57 13.37
CA ARG A 162 0.07 -13.62 13.10
C ARG A 162 0.40 -14.93 13.81
N GLY A 163 1.69 -15.26 13.95
CA GLY A 163 2.16 -16.51 14.53
C GLY A 163 2.11 -16.48 16.05
N ALA A 164 2.59 -15.40 16.65
CA ALA A 164 2.56 -15.21 18.10
C ALA A 164 1.17 -14.79 18.63
N GLN A 165 0.26 -14.34 17.76
CA GLN A 165 -1.05 -13.79 18.14
C GLN A 165 -0.92 -12.59 19.09
N THR A 166 0.05 -11.72 18.81
CA THR A 166 0.31 -10.54 19.63
C THR A 166 0.38 -9.28 18.77
N ILE A 167 -0.19 -8.19 19.29
CA ILE A 167 0.00 -6.84 18.76
C ILE A 167 0.99 -6.12 19.67
N LEU A 168 2.07 -5.64 19.06
CA LEU A 168 3.12 -4.88 19.74
C LEU A 168 3.04 -3.41 19.31
N VAL A 169 3.00 -2.49 20.26
CA VAL A 169 3.03 -1.05 20.01
C VAL A 169 4.23 -0.43 20.74
N ARG A 170 4.96 0.48 20.09
CA ARG A 170 6.15 1.09 20.69
C ARG A 170 5.80 2.01 21.85
N ALA A 171 6.44 1.80 23.01
CA ALA A 171 6.04 2.43 24.27
C ALA A 171 6.53 3.89 24.40
N ASP A 172 7.61 4.25 23.72
CA ASP A 172 8.24 5.58 23.74
C ASP A 172 7.59 6.59 22.75
N MET A 173 6.55 6.19 22.02
CA MET A 173 5.84 7.05 21.08
C MET A 173 4.86 7.97 21.79
N ASN A 174 4.55 9.10 21.15
CA ASN A 174 3.46 9.96 21.60
C ASN A 174 2.13 9.16 21.64
N ARG A 175 1.30 9.42 22.66
CA ARG A 175 0.03 8.74 22.91
C ARG A 175 -0.91 8.79 21.68
N ALA A 176 -0.95 9.92 20.98
CA ALA A 176 -1.72 10.04 19.74
C ALA A 176 -1.26 9.04 18.67
N ASP A 177 0.06 8.92 18.45
CA ASP A 177 0.61 7.95 17.49
C ASP A 177 0.38 6.51 17.94
N GLN A 178 0.53 6.22 19.24
CA GLN A 178 0.25 4.89 19.79
C GLN A 178 -1.19 4.45 19.52
N ILE A 179 -2.18 5.33 19.70
CA ILE A 179 -3.59 5.01 19.46
C ILE A 179 -3.85 4.77 17.97
N LEU A 180 -3.32 5.64 17.11
CA LEU A 180 -3.49 5.52 15.66
C LEU A 180 -2.86 4.22 15.15
N LEU A 181 -1.65 3.89 15.59
CA LEU A 181 -0.96 2.66 15.21
C LEU A 181 -1.58 1.40 15.83
N LEU A 182 -2.08 1.49 17.07
CA LEU A 182 -2.86 0.42 17.68
C LEU A 182 -4.13 0.14 16.87
N ALA A 183 -4.86 1.19 16.46
CA ALA A 183 -6.05 1.04 15.61
C ALA A 183 -5.70 0.39 14.26
N ARG A 184 -4.56 0.75 13.66
CA ARG A 184 -4.04 0.13 12.43
C ARG A 184 -3.81 -1.37 12.61
N GLU A 185 -3.10 -1.78 13.65
CA GLU A 185 -2.75 -3.19 13.85
C GLU A 185 -3.95 -4.03 14.34
N LEU A 186 -4.86 -3.43 15.11
CA LEU A 186 -6.16 -4.04 15.43
C LEU A 186 -6.99 -4.30 14.18
N ARG A 187 -7.01 -3.35 13.23
CA ARG A 187 -7.66 -3.57 11.93
C ARG A 187 -6.96 -4.66 11.13
N ARG A 188 -5.62 -4.69 11.13
CA ARG A 188 -4.84 -5.75 10.45
C ARG A 188 -5.15 -7.14 11.02
N MET A 189 -5.29 -7.25 12.33
CA MET A 189 -5.72 -8.48 12.99
C MET A 189 -7.15 -8.86 12.56
N TYR A 190 -8.06 -7.89 12.52
CA TYR A 190 -9.43 -8.13 12.06
C TYR A 190 -9.47 -8.65 10.62
N GLN A 191 -8.72 -8.02 9.70
CA GLN A 191 -8.57 -8.48 8.31
C GLN A 191 -8.08 -9.93 8.24
N HIS A 192 -7.05 -10.28 9.02
CA HIS A 192 -6.50 -11.63 9.06
C HIS A 192 -7.55 -12.65 9.51
N ARG A 193 -8.27 -12.39 10.60
CA ARG A 193 -9.27 -13.32 11.15
C ARG A 193 -10.51 -13.48 10.26
N HIS A 194 -10.85 -12.47 9.46
CA HIS A 194 -11.96 -12.51 8.49
C HIS A 194 -11.54 -13.01 7.10
N GLY A 195 -10.31 -13.51 6.93
CA GLY A 195 -9.82 -14.03 5.65
C GLY A 195 -9.42 -12.97 4.62
N ALA A 196 -9.56 -11.69 4.93
CA ALA A 196 -9.13 -10.58 4.09
C ALA A 196 -7.61 -10.34 4.13
N GLY A 197 -6.91 -10.89 5.13
CA GLY A 197 -5.45 -10.75 5.34
C GLY A 197 -4.58 -11.71 4.52
N LEU A 198 -5.08 -12.24 3.39
CA LEU A 198 -4.29 -13.11 2.50
C LEU A 198 -3.04 -12.38 1.99
N HIS A 199 -1.93 -13.10 1.84
CA HIS A 199 -0.71 -12.52 1.28
C HIS A 199 -0.92 -12.20 -0.21
N PRO A 200 -0.74 -10.94 -0.67
CA PRO A 200 -1.07 -10.56 -2.05
C PRO A 200 -0.36 -11.37 -3.13
N LEU A 201 0.89 -11.81 -2.87
CA LEU A 201 1.67 -12.65 -3.79
C LEU A 201 1.07 -14.04 -4.08
N THR A 202 -0.01 -14.43 -3.42
CA THR A 202 -0.74 -15.67 -3.77
C THR A 202 -1.60 -15.51 -5.03
N LEU A 203 -1.92 -14.27 -5.42
CA LEU A 203 -2.81 -13.94 -6.53
C LEU A 203 -2.05 -13.59 -7.80
N HIS A 204 -2.71 -13.66 -8.95
CA HIS A 204 -2.16 -13.10 -10.19
C HIS A 204 -1.71 -11.63 -9.99
N PRO A 205 -0.57 -11.18 -10.57
CA PRO A 205 0.07 -9.89 -10.28
C PRO A 205 -0.86 -8.67 -10.32
N ASP A 206 -1.80 -8.64 -11.26
CA ASP A 206 -2.81 -7.57 -11.34
C ASP A 206 -3.70 -7.49 -10.10
N TYR A 207 -4.23 -8.63 -9.68
CA TYR A 207 -5.08 -8.71 -8.49
C TYR A 207 -4.26 -8.61 -7.20
N ALA A 208 -3.01 -9.06 -7.22
CA ALA A 208 -2.08 -8.88 -6.10
C ALA A 208 -1.87 -7.39 -5.80
N ILE A 209 -1.67 -6.56 -6.83
CA ILE A 209 -1.53 -5.11 -6.66
C ILE A 209 -2.82 -4.49 -6.10
N LEU A 210 -3.96 -4.79 -6.71
CA LEU A 210 -5.25 -4.28 -6.25
C LEU A 210 -5.54 -4.65 -4.79
N VAL A 211 -5.33 -5.92 -4.42
CA VAL A 211 -5.55 -6.41 -3.05
C VAL A 211 -4.57 -5.76 -2.07
N ASN A 212 -3.29 -5.65 -2.41
CA ASN A 212 -2.30 -5.00 -1.53
C ASN A 212 -2.64 -3.52 -1.27
N ARG A 213 -3.00 -2.78 -2.32
CA ARG A 213 -3.48 -1.40 -2.22
C ARG A 213 -4.70 -1.32 -1.30
N SER A 214 -5.68 -2.18 -1.54
CA SER A 214 -6.95 -2.18 -0.81
C SER A 214 -6.79 -2.55 0.66
N GLN A 215 -5.95 -3.55 0.97
CA GLN A 215 -5.60 -3.90 2.34
C GLN A 215 -4.95 -2.71 3.05
N THR A 216 -4.02 -2.01 2.38
CA THR A 216 -3.35 -0.83 2.95
C THR A 216 -4.33 0.33 3.15
N ALA A 217 -5.18 0.61 2.17
CA ALA A 217 -6.18 1.67 2.24
C ALA A 217 -7.18 1.44 3.39
N ASP A 218 -7.70 0.21 3.56
CA ASP A 218 -8.62 -0.14 4.66
C ASP A 218 -8.00 0.10 6.04
N LEU A 219 -6.71 -0.21 6.23
CA LEU A 219 -6.02 0.09 7.49
C LEU A 219 -6.05 1.59 7.81
N ILE A 220 -5.79 2.44 6.82
CA ILE A 220 -5.81 3.90 6.97
C ILE A 220 -7.22 4.42 7.21
N VAL A 221 -8.23 3.88 6.51
CA VAL A 221 -9.64 4.20 6.73
C VAL A 221 -10.03 3.93 8.17
N SER A 222 -9.62 2.78 8.72
CA SER A 222 -9.88 2.44 10.13
C SER A 222 -9.19 3.42 11.08
N MET A 223 -7.93 3.80 10.82
CA MET A 223 -7.22 4.80 11.64
C MET A 223 -7.95 6.15 11.67
N ILE A 224 -8.36 6.65 10.49
CA ILE A 224 -9.03 7.95 10.36
C ILE A 224 -10.39 7.93 11.06
N ARG A 225 -11.15 6.84 10.90
CA ARG A 225 -12.43 6.67 11.59
C ARG A 225 -12.27 6.67 13.10
N VAL A 226 -11.26 5.97 13.64
CA VAL A 226 -10.97 5.99 15.09
C VAL A 226 -10.61 7.39 15.56
N ALA A 227 -9.74 8.10 14.82
CA ALA A 227 -9.37 9.47 15.15
C ALA A 227 -10.60 10.40 15.19
N TRP A 228 -11.52 10.24 14.24
CA TRP A 228 -12.77 11.01 14.21
C TRP A 228 -13.71 10.67 15.36
N GLU A 229 -13.87 9.39 15.71
CA GLU A 229 -14.67 8.98 16.87
C GLU A 229 -14.11 9.56 18.18
N LEU A 230 -12.79 9.55 18.35
CA LEU A 230 -12.14 10.12 19.53
C LEU A 230 -12.22 11.65 19.57
N HIS A 231 -12.17 12.31 18.41
CA HIS A 231 -12.45 13.75 18.31
C HIS A 231 -13.85 14.09 18.83
N LEU A 232 -14.86 13.33 18.43
CA LEU A 232 -16.23 13.49 18.91
C LEU A 232 -16.39 13.17 20.40
N ALA A 233 -15.53 12.31 20.96
CA ALA A 233 -15.47 12.01 22.38
C ALA A 233 -14.73 13.08 23.22
N GLY A 234 -14.11 14.07 22.58
CA GLY A 234 -13.41 15.19 23.23
C GLY A 234 -11.89 15.11 23.19
N HIS A 235 -11.31 14.02 22.69
CA HIS A 235 -9.86 13.82 22.53
C HIS A 235 -9.39 14.42 21.21
N LYS A 236 -9.24 15.75 21.17
CA LYS A 236 -8.94 16.52 19.95
C LYS A 236 -7.51 16.36 19.44
N ASP A 237 -6.59 16.00 20.31
CA ASP A 237 -5.16 15.80 20.04
C ASP A 237 -4.91 14.75 18.95
N ILE A 238 -5.69 13.66 18.95
CA ILE A 238 -5.54 12.56 18.00
C ILE A 238 -5.95 12.98 16.58
N TRP A 239 -7.00 13.78 16.46
CA TRP A 239 -7.41 14.32 15.17
C TRP A 239 -6.46 15.42 14.69
N SER A 240 -6.00 16.28 15.60
CA SER A 240 -4.96 17.28 15.28
C SER A 240 -3.71 16.60 14.71
N ARG A 241 -3.35 15.44 15.26
CA ARG A 241 -2.23 14.64 14.76
C ARG A 241 -2.43 14.20 13.30
N ILE A 242 -3.65 13.81 12.91
CA ILE A 242 -3.99 13.46 11.53
C ILE A 242 -3.91 14.68 10.60
N GLU A 243 -4.46 15.82 11.01
CA GLU A 243 -4.40 17.07 10.23
C GLU A 243 -2.97 17.57 9.99
N ASN A 244 -2.08 17.34 10.95
CA ASN A 244 -0.66 17.71 10.87
C ASN A 244 0.23 16.55 10.35
N SER A 245 -0.38 15.52 9.76
CA SER A 245 0.31 14.37 9.17
C SER A 245 0.19 14.36 7.64
N PRO A 246 0.97 13.53 6.94
CA PRO A 246 0.74 13.32 5.52
C PRO A 246 -0.65 12.76 5.23
N MET A 247 -1.44 12.25 6.19
CA MET A 247 -2.79 11.72 5.98
C MET A 247 -3.90 12.80 6.07
N ALA A 248 -3.54 14.08 6.15
CA ALA A 248 -4.49 15.18 6.27
C ALA A 248 -5.51 15.20 5.12
N ASP A 249 -5.09 14.97 3.88
CA ASP A 249 -5.98 14.83 2.71
C ASP A 249 -7.08 13.78 2.92
N LEU A 250 -6.74 12.64 3.50
CA LEU A 250 -7.66 11.54 3.77
C LEU A 250 -8.56 11.83 4.98
N GLY A 251 -8.02 12.45 6.02
CA GLY A 251 -8.78 12.94 7.18
C GLY A 251 -9.83 13.97 6.75
N ARG A 252 -9.43 14.92 5.90
CA ARG A 252 -10.31 15.93 5.29
C ARG A 252 -11.41 15.31 4.44
N ALA A 253 -11.07 14.30 3.62
CA ALA A 253 -12.06 13.57 2.84
C ALA A 253 -13.11 12.90 3.74
N PHE A 254 -12.69 12.26 4.83
CA PHE A 254 -13.60 11.65 5.80
C PHE A 254 -14.49 12.68 6.47
N ALA A 255 -13.88 13.75 7.00
CA ALA A 255 -14.56 14.78 7.76
C ALA A 255 -15.59 15.53 6.93
N ARG A 256 -15.29 15.84 5.66
CA ARG A 256 -16.25 16.49 4.74
C ARG A 256 -17.55 15.70 4.62
N GLU A 257 -17.47 14.38 4.48
CA GLU A 257 -18.66 13.52 4.41
C GLU A 257 -19.34 13.36 5.77
N ALA A 258 -18.56 13.23 6.85
CA ALA A 258 -19.08 13.09 8.21
C ALA A 258 -19.83 14.35 8.69
N ILE A 259 -19.37 15.54 8.32
CA ILE A 259 -20.00 16.82 8.64
C ILE A 259 -21.24 17.04 7.78
N ALA A 260 -21.19 16.69 6.49
CA ALA A 260 -22.31 16.84 5.57
C ALA A 260 -23.49 15.94 5.97
N ASP A 261 -23.21 14.69 6.34
CA ASP A 261 -24.21 13.76 6.87
C ASP A 261 -23.58 12.89 7.95
N PHE A 262 -23.98 13.06 9.22
CA PHE A 262 -23.49 12.24 10.33
C PHE A 262 -23.81 10.74 10.17
N ARG A 263 -24.83 10.38 9.37
CA ARG A 263 -25.15 8.98 9.07
C ARG A 263 -24.10 8.34 8.17
N SER A 264 -23.29 9.15 7.46
CA SER A 264 -22.20 8.69 6.59
C SER A 264 -21.17 7.82 7.32
N ILE A 265 -21.03 8.02 8.64
CA ILE A 265 -20.16 7.24 9.51
C ILE A 265 -20.67 5.79 9.65
N GLN A 266 -22.00 5.59 9.70
CA GLN A 266 -22.62 4.28 9.91
C GLN A 266 -22.97 3.57 8.61
N ASN A 267 -23.38 4.29 7.57
CA ASN A 267 -23.67 3.72 6.26
C ASN A 267 -22.40 3.43 5.42
N GLY A 268 -21.22 3.85 5.90
CA GLY A 268 -19.94 3.60 5.26
C GLY A 268 -19.53 4.61 4.20
N VAL A 269 -20.36 5.60 3.85
CA VAL A 269 -20.03 6.58 2.79
C VAL A 269 -18.76 7.36 3.10
N ALA A 270 -18.57 7.84 4.34
CA ALA A 270 -17.35 8.55 4.71
C ALA A 270 -16.11 7.66 4.61
N ALA A 271 -16.22 6.40 5.05
CA ALA A 271 -15.15 5.41 4.96
C ALA A 271 -14.80 5.09 3.50
N ARG A 272 -15.80 4.97 2.63
CA ARG A 272 -15.63 4.76 1.19
C ARG A 272 -14.93 5.94 0.52
N THR A 273 -15.36 7.18 0.79
CA THR A 273 -14.72 8.37 0.22
C THR A 273 -13.25 8.46 0.62
N THR A 274 -12.91 8.13 1.87
CA THR A 274 -11.52 8.04 2.32
C THR A 274 -10.75 6.93 1.63
N PHE A 275 -11.37 5.76 1.46
CA PHE A 275 -10.79 4.64 0.73
C PHE A 275 -10.45 5.04 -0.72
N GLU A 276 -11.40 5.63 -1.45
CA GLU A 276 -11.20 6.10 -2.83
C GLU A 276 -10.15 7.21 -2.91
N SER A 277 -10.17 8.15 -1.95
CA SER A 277 -9.17 9.23 -1.88
C SER A 277 -7.75 8.69 -1.70
N TRP A 278 -7.58 7.57 -0.98
CA TRP A 278 -6.29 6.90 -0.85
C TRP A 278 -5.76 6.43 -2.22
N PHE A 279 -6.63 5.88 -3.07
CA PHE A 279 -6.26 5.41 -4.41
C PHE A 279 -5.80 6.54 -5.34
N LEU A 280 -6.36 7.74 -5.18
CA LEU A 280 -5.97 8.90 -5.97
C LEU A 280 -4.62 9.47 -5.55
N SER A 281 -4.17 9.22 -4.32
CA SER A 281 -2.93 9.75 -3.79
C SER A 281 -1.66 9.06 -4.31
N GLU A 282 -0.52 9.71 -4.09
CA GLU A 282 0.83 9.20 -4.41
C GLU A 282 1.22 7.95 -3.59
N ARG A 283 0.49 7.63 -2.53
CA ARG A 283 0.74 6.46 -1.67
C ARG A 283 0.64 5.15 -2.45
N CYS A 284 -0.19 5.12 -3.49
CA CYS A 284 -0.28 3.99 -4.43
C CYS A 284 1.09 3.65 -5.05
N ARG A 285 1.85 4.67 -5.49
CA ARG A 285 3.17 4.47 -6.11
C ARG A 285 4.15 3.76 -5.16
N LYS A 286 4.16 4.14 -3.89
CA LYS A 286 5.01 3.52 -2.85
C LYS A 286 4.55 2.09 -2.55
N ALA A 287 3.24 1.88 -2.39
CA ALA A 287 2.67 0.56 -2.12
C ALA A 287 2.97 -0.43 -3.26
N ASP A 288 2.81 0.00 -4.51
CA ASP A 288 3.14 -0.79 -5.69
C ASP A 288 4.61 -1.13 -5.76
N ARG A 289 5.48 -0.14 -5.55
CA ARG A 289 6.94 -0.32 -5.60
C ARG A 289 7.38 -1.39 -4.61
N VAL A 290 6.90 -1.34 -3.37
CA VAL A 290 7.26 -2.31 -2.33
C VAL A 290 6.81 -3.71 -2.74
N LEU A 291 5.57 -3.87 -3.21
CA LEU A 291 5.04 -5.17 -3.61
C LEU A 291 5.75 -5.72 -4.85
N ILE A 292 5.99 -4.90 -5.87
CA ILE A 292 6.68 -5.32 -7.10
C ILE A 292 8.12 -5.73 -6.79
N GLN A 293 8.80 -5.00 -5.89
CA GLN A 293 10.12 -5.42 -5.43
C GLN A 293 10.08 -6.78 -4.71
N GLN A 294 9.04 -7.04 -3.91
CA GLN A 294 8.84 -8.36 -3.31
C GLN A 294 8.56 -9.44 -4.38
N MET A 295 7.75 -9.13 -5.40
CA MET A 295 7.51 -10.05 -6.53
C MET A 295 8.81 -10.39 -7.29
N LEU A 296 9.71 -9.43 -7.47
CA LEU A 296 11.01 -9.64 -8.12
C LEU A 296 12.00 -10.38 -7.23
N ALA A 297 11.97 -10.14 -5.92
CA ALA A 297 12.86 -10.77 -4.95
C ALA A 297 12.45 -12.21 -4.61
N ASP A 298 11.18 -12.56 -4.79
CA ASP A 298 10.68 -13.91 -4.53
C ASP A 298 11.14 -14.90 -5.62
N TYR A 299 12.32 -15.46 -5.40
CA TYR A 299 12.92 -16.45 -6.30
C TYR A 299 12.34 -17.86 -6.12
N GLN A 300 11.58 -18.17 -5.06
CA GLN A 300 11.22 -19.56 -4.70
C GLN A 300 9.89 -19.84 -3.94
N GLY A 301 9.06 -18.85 -3.57
CA GLY A 301 8.08 -19.06 -2.49
C GLY A 301 6.59 -19.10 -2.86
N TYR A 302 6.07 -18.04 -3.47
CA TYR A 302 4.65 -17.97 -3.79
C TYR A 302 4.42 -18.40 -5.23
N SER A 303 3.97 -19.64 -5.42
CA SER A 303 3.33 -20.04 -6.68
C SER A 303 2.04 -19.23 -6.79
N PHE A 304 2.12 -18.04 -7.38
CA PHE A 304 0.95 -17.28 -7.77
C PHE A 304 -0.02 -18.24 -8.46
N SER A 305 -1.31 -18.22 -8.13
CA SER A 305 -2.26 -19.03 -8.89
C SER A 305 -2.20 -18.58 -10.36
N ASP A 306 -1.74 -19.45 -11.26
CA ASP A 306 -1.66 -19.17 -12.70
C ASP A 306 -3.05 -18.92 -13.32
N ASN A 307 -4.12 -19.22 -12.57
CA ASN A 307 -5.48 -18.94 -12.96
C ASN A 307 -5.90 -17.49 -12.61
N MET A 308 -5.94 -16.63 -13.63
CA MET A 308 -6.43 -15.26 -13.55
C MET A 308 -7.89 -15.17 -13.07
N GLU A 309 -8.76 -16.08 -13.51
CA GLU A 309 -10.17 -16.07 -13.11
C GLU A 309 -10.34 -16.43 -11.63
N ALA A 310 -9.60 -17.43 -11.15
CA ALA A 310 -9.57 -17.78 -9.74
C ALA A 310 -9.07 -16.60 -8.90
N SER A 311 -8.01 -15.93 -9.35
CA SER A 311 -7.49 -14.72 -8.69
C SER A 311 -8.52 -13.60 -8.63
N ARG A 312 -9.31 -13.41 -9.69
CA ARG A 312 -10.40 -12.42 -9.71
C ARG A 312 -11.47 -12.73 -8.67
N VAL A 313 -11.90 -13.99 -8.58
CA VAL A 313 -12.93 -14.41 -7.61
C VAL A 313 -12.42 -14.20 -6.18
N ILE A 314 -11.20 -14.66 -5.89
CA ILE A 314 -10.58 -14.50 -4.57
C ILE A 314 -10.42 -13.01 -4.23
N ALA A 315 -9.94 -12.19 -5.17
CA ALA A 315 -9.82 -10.75 -4.97
C ALA A 315 -11.19 -10.11 -4.67
N THR A 316 -12.25 -10.50 -5.39
CA THR A 316 -13.61 -10.00 -5.13
C THR A 316 -14.07 -10.33 -3.70
N ASP A 317 -13.82 -11.55 -3.23
CA ASP A 317 -14.19 -11.97 -1.88
C ASP A 317 -13.37 -11.26 -0.81
N ILE A 318 -12.06 -11.07 -1.03
CA ILE A 318 -11.20 -10.28 -0.15
C ILE A 318 -11.69 -8.85 -0.05
N MET A 319 -12.00 -8.20 -1.18
CA MET A 319 -12.48 -6.82 -1.22
C MET A 319 -13.80 -6.66 -0.45
N ARG A 320 -14.73 -7.61 -0.61
CA ARG A 320 -15.95 -7.64 0.19
C ARG A 320 -15.63 -7.79 1.67
N ALA A 321 -14.75 -8.71 2.05
CA ALA A 321 -14.36 -8.91 3.45
C ALA A 321 -13.62 -7.69 4.05
N LEU A 322 -12.84 -6.95 3.24
CA LEU A 322 -12.20 -5.70 3.65
C LEU A 322 -13.21 -4.59 3.96
N GLY A 323 -14.33 -4.53 3.27
CA GLY A 323 -15.36 -3.53 3.55
C GLY A 323 -16.15 -3.81 4.83
N ASP A 324 -16.01 -5.01 5.39
CA ASP A 324 -16.74 -5.43 6.59
C ASP A 324 -16.15 -4.82 7.86
N VAL A 325 -17.03 -4.32 8.72
CA VAL A 325 -16.69 -3.62 9.96
C VAL A 325 -17.59 -4.14 11.08
N PRO A 326 -17.14 -4.14 12.36
CA PRO A 326 -17.92 -4.69 13.46
C PRO A 326 -19.33 -4.10 13.62
N PHE A 327 -19.53 -2.88 13.12
CA PHE A 327 -20.84 -2.25 13.02
C PHE A 327 -20.88 -1.24 11.88
N GLY A 328 -22.07 -1.11 11.31
CA GLY A 328 -22.32 -0.29 10.12
C GLY A 328 -22.57 -1.17 8.91
N GLN A 329 -22.72 -0.52 7.76
CA GLN A 329 -22.80 -1.22 6.49
C GLN A 329 -21.41 -1.46 5.92
N ASN A 330 -21.28 -2.48 5.08
CA ASN A 330 -20.07 -2.74 4.33
C ASN A 330 -19.80 -1.57 3.38
N TYR A 331 -18.71 -0.84 3.61
CA TYR A 331 -18.45 0.40 2.90
C TYR A 331 -17.87 0.21 1.48
N ILE A 332 -17.47 -1.01 1.12
CA ILE A 332 -16.95 -1.36 -0.20
C ILE A 332 -18.04 -1.99 -1.09
N GLU A 333 -19.01 -2.73 -0.52
CA GLU A 333 -19.96 -3.56 -1.27
C GLU A 333 -20.65 -2.82 -2.42
N THR A 334 -21.07 -1.58 -2.21
CA THR A 334 -21.78 -0.78 -3.23
C THR A 334 -20.90 -0.32 -4.39
N ALA A 335 -19.60 -0.20 -4.18
CA ALA A 335 -18.62 0.24 -5.19
C ALA A 335 -17.72 -0.92 -5.68
N LEU A 336 -17.91 -2.14 -5.17
CA LEU A 336 -17.05 -3.28 -5.46
C LEU A 336 -16.90 -3.56 -6.95
N SER A 337 -18.02 -3.55 -7.70
CA SER A 337 -17.98 -3.77 -9.15
C SER A 337 -17.21 -2.69 -9.90
N GLN A 338 -17.27 -1.45 -9.41
CA GLN A 338 -16.51 -0.35 -9.99
C GLN A 338 -15.02 -0.50 -9.68
N ILE A 339 -14.65 -0.73 -8.41
CA ILE A 339 -13.26 -0.86 -7.97
C ILE A 339 -12.52 -2.01 -8.71
N MET A 340 -13.23 -3.09 -9.03
CA MET A 340 -12.64 -4.24 -9.72
C MET A 340 -12.36 -4.02 -11.21
N VAL A 341 -12.92 -2.97 -11.82
CA VAL A 341 -12.88 -2.74 -13.28
C VAL A 341 -12.27 -1.38 -13.64
N ASP A 342 -12.46 -0.38 -12.80
CA ASP A 342 -12.07 0.99 -13.08
C ASP A 342 -10.53 1.14 -13.02
N PRO A 343 -9.88 1.63 -14.10
CA PRO A 343 -8.45 1.86 -14.19
C PRO A 343 -7.86 2.69 -13.05
N VAL A 344 -8.66 3.58 -12.44
CA VAL A 344 -8.21 4.37 -11.28
C VAL A 344 -7.74 3.47 -10.14
N PHE A 345 -8.36 2.30 -9.97
CA PHE A 345 -8.03 1.34 -8.92
C PHE A 345 -7.08 0.24 -9.39
N THR A 346 -7.24 -0.23 -10.63
CA THR A 346 -6.53 -1.40 -11.15
C THR A 346 -5.18 -1.07 -11.77
N ASP A 347 -5.02 0.09 -12.41
CA ASP A 347 -3.83 0.37 -13.20
C ASP A 347 -2.66 0.85 -12.34
N VAL A 348 -1.45 0.47 -12.76
CA VAL A 348 -0.20 1.01 -12.22
C VAL A 348 0.15 2.27 -12.99
N ARG A 349 -0.18 3.43 -12.39
CA ARG A 349 0.00 4.76 -13.00
C ARG A 349 1.47 5.16 -13.14
N ASP A 350 2.34 4.64 -12.29
CA ASP A 350 3.77 4.92 -12.36
C ASP A 350 4.45 4.10 -13.46
N ARG A 351 5.08 4.80 -14.42
CA ARG A 351 5.72 4.17 -15.59
C ARG A 351 6.79 3.16 -15.20
N SER A 352 7.57 3.43 -14.15
CA SER A 352 8.66 2.53 -13.75
C SER A 352 8.10 1.24 -13.15
N ASN A 353 7.14 1.36 -12.23
CA ASN A 353 6.44 0.22 -11.65
C ASN A 353 5.68 -0.58 -12.72
N ALA A 354 5.02 0.09 -13.67
CA ALA A 354 4.31 -0.55 -14.76
C ALA A 354 5.23 -1.40 -15.65
N ASN A 355 6.43 -0.89 -15.96
CA ASN A 355 7.43 -1.64 -16.73
C ASN A 355 7.91 -2.90 -15.99
N PHE A 356 8.18 -2.79 -14.68
CA PHE A 356 8.58 -3.95 -13.87
C PHE A 356 7.47 -4.98 -13.74
N LEU A 357 6.23 -4.53 -13.54
CA LEU A 357 5.06 -5.41 -13.55
C LEU A 357 4.90 -6.12 -14.89
N TRP A 358 5.05 -5.39 -15.99
CA TRP A 358 5.01 -5.96 -17.33
C TRP A 358 6.10 -7.03 -17.51
N PHE A 359 7.32 -6.78 -17.05
CA PHE A 359 8.41 -7.75 -17.08
C PHE A 359 8.06 -9.02 -16.28
N ILE A 360 7.52 -8.88 -15.06
CA ILE A 360 7.06 -10.03 -14.25
C ILE A 360 6.01 -10.84 -15.01
N LYS A 361 5.00 -10.18 -15.58
CA LYS A 361 3.94 -10.86 -16.35
C LYS A 361 4.51 -11.55 -17.60
N PHE A 362 5.43 -10.88 -18.30
CA PHE A 362 6.05 -11.39 -19.51
C PHE A 362 6.86 -12.66 -19.22
N GLU A 363 7.77 -12.63 -18.26
CA GLU A 363 8.58 -13.79 -17.85
C GLU A 363 7.70 -14.99 -17.46
N ARG A 364 6.55 -14.73 -16.83
CA ARG A 364 5.58 -15.78 -16.50
C ARG A 364 4.89 -16.36 -17.73
N SER A 365 4.36 -15.51 -18.61
CA SER A 365 3.74 -15.97 -19.87
C SER A 365 4.73 -16.76 -20.74
N PHE A 366 6.01 -16.39 -20.69
CA PHE A 366 7.08 -17.10 -21.38
C PHE A 366 7.33 -18.48 -20.76
N THR A 367 7.45 -18.54 -19.43
CA THR A 367 7.64 -19.81 -18.70
C THR A 367 6.45 -20.77 -18.89
N GLU A 368 5.22 -20.25 -18.92
CA GLU A 368 4.01 -21.03 -19.20
C GLU A 368 4.02 -21.60 -20.62
N ALA A 369 4.36 -20.78 -21.62
CA ALA A 369 4.50 -21.23 -22.99
C ALA A 369 5.60 -22.29 -23.15
N GLU A 370 6.73 -22.16 -22.43
CA GLU A 370 7.79 -23.17 -22.43
C GLU A 370 7.32 -24.50 -21.81
N LYS A 371 6.56 -24.46 -20.71
CA LYS A 371 5.97 -25.66 -20.09
C LYS A 371 4.98 -26.33 -21.04
N GLU A 372 4.08 -25.56 -21.67
CA GLU A 372 3.10 -26.11 -22.60
C GLU A 372 3.79 -26.75 -23.81
N VAL A 373 4.85 -26.13 -24.35
CA VAL A 373 5.66 -26.71 -25.43
C VAL A 373 6.39 -27.98 -24.96
N ALA A 374 6.90 -28.01 -23.73
CA ALA A 374 7.53 -29.20 -23.16
C ALA A 374 6.54 -30.36 -22.97
N GLU A 375 5.33 -30.08 -22.50
CA GLU A 375 4.24 -31.04 -22.35
C GLU A 375 3.72 -31.56 -23.69
N ARG A 376 3.58 -30.70 -24.70
CA ARG A 376 3.25 -31.13 -26.07
C ARG A 376 4.34 -32.04 -26.63
N LYS A 377 5.62 -31.72 -26.40
CA LYS A 377 6.75 -32.57 -26.82
C LYS A 377 6.81 -33.91 -26.09
N SER A 378 6.39 -34.00 -24.82
CA SER A 378 6.32 -35.28 -24.12
C SER A 378 5.16 -36.13 -24.63
N GLN A 379 4.00 -35.53 -24.91
CA GLN A 379 2.86 -36.22 -25.50
C GLN A 379 3.16 -36.73 -26.93
N GLU A 380 3.84 -35.94 -27.76
CA GLU A 380 4.29 -36.39 -29.09
C GLU A 380 5.25 -37.58 -28.99
N ARG A 381 6.16 -37.60 -28.01
CA ARG A 381 7.08 -38.73 -27.77
C ARG A 381 6.38 -40.00 -27.30
N GLU A 382 5.31 -39.89 -26.53
CA GLU A 382 4.51 -41.04 -26.09
C GLU A 382 3.63 -41.62 -27.21
N SER A 383 3.23 -40.78 -28.18
CA SER A 383 2.48 -41.21 -29.37
C SER A 383 3.32 -41.87 -30.47
N ALA A 384 4.65 -41.79 -30.38
CA ALA A 384 5.55 -42.47 -31.29
C ALA A 384 5.54 -43.98 -31.00
N VAL A 385 4.62 -44.71 -31.64
CA VAL A 385 4.60 -46.17 -31.66
C VAL A 385 5.96 -46.64 -32.17
N VAL A 386 6.74 -47.28 -31.30
CA VAL A 386 7.93 -48.03 -31.70
C VAL A 386 7.43 -49.13 -32.65
N ILE A 387 7.58 -48.92 -33.95
CA ILE A 387 7.40 -49.99 -34.94
C ILE A 387 8.53 -50.98 -34.66
N ALA A 388 8.24 -52.00 -33.87
CA ALA A 388 9.14 -53.11 -33.66
C ALA A 388 9.34 -53.77 -35.03
N PHE A 389 10.53 -53.59 -35.60
CA PHE A 389 10.93 -54.39 -36.76
C PHE A 389 10.89 -55.86 -36.33
N PRO A 390 10.21 -56.73 -37.10
CA PRO A 390 10.13 -58.13 -36.76
C PRO A 390 11.55 -58.69 -36.64
N GLU A 391 11.86 -59.30 -35.49
CA GLU A 391 13.09 -60.05 -35.31
C GLU A 391 13.19 -61.05 -36.47
N ARG A 392 14.26 -60.93 -37.26
CA ARG A 392 14.57 -61.89 -38.31
C ARG A 392 14.57 -63.27 -37.65
N PHE A 393 13.56 -64.09 -37.97
CA PHE A 393 13.61 -65.51 -37.73
C PHE A 393 14.92 -66.02 -38.32
N ALA A 394 15.81 -66.49 -37.45
CA ALA A 394 17.04 -67.16 -37.84
C ALA A 394 16.65 -68.49 -38.48
N ASP A 395 16.32 -68.46 -39.77
CA ASP A 395 15.90 -69.65 -40.47
C ASP A 395 17.11 -70.49 -40.89
N ARG A 396 17.00 -71.77 -40.58
CA ARG A 396 18.02 -72.79 -40.76
C ARG A 396 18.26 -73.03 -42.25
N LYS A 397 19.53 -72.95 -42.65
CA LYS A 397 20.21 -73.75 -43.71
C LYS A 397 19.35 -74.27 -44.88
N SER A 398 19.48 -73.63 -46.05
CA SER A 398 19.69 -74.30 -47.35
C SER A 398 20.29 -73.25 -48.32
N ALA A 399 21.56 -73.36 -48.71
CA ALA A 399 22.11 -74.14 -49.82
C ALA A 399 21.64 -73.67 -51.23
N ARG A 400 22.50 -72.82 -51.83
CA ARG A 400 22.79 -72.62 -53.28
C ARG A 400 21.67 -72.09 -54.20
N GLY A 401 21.97 -70.94 -54.83
CA GLY A 401 21.42 -70.52 -56.12
C GLY A 401 21.78 -69.08 -56.47
N ASP A 402 22.61 -68.89 -57.50
CA ASP A 402 22.95 -67.60 -58.14
C ASP A 402 21.70 -66.82 -58.59
N GLY A 403 21.78 -65.49 -58.57
CA GLY A 403 20.74 -64.64 -59.15
C GLY A 403 20.90 -63.15 -58.85
N GLN A 404 21.55 -62.47 -59.78
CA GLN A 404 21.64 -61.03 -60.00
C GLN A 404 20.24 -60.39 -60.15
N GLU A 405 19.91 -59.28 -59.44
CA GLU A 405 19.22 -58.09 -59.98
C GLU A 405 18.79 -57.03 -58.93
N SER A 406 19.02 -55.77 -59.34
CA SER A 406 18.36 -54.49 -59.01
C SER A 406 17.79 -54.21 -57.61
N GLY A 407 18.40 -53.23 -56.92
CA GLY A 407 17.78 -52.48 -55.85
C GLY A 407 16.73 -51.51 -56.39
N GLU A 408 15.52 -51.60 -55.84
CA GLU A 408 14.41 -50.68 -56.08
C GLU A 408 14.31 -49.72 -54.89
N VAL A 409 14.42 -48.42 -55.15
CA VAL A 409 14.13 -47.34 -54.19
C VAL A 409 12.63 -47.07 -54.27
N VAL A 410 11.89 -47.41 -53.21
CA VAL A 410 10.47 -47.05 -53.11
C VAL A 410 10.34 -45.79 -52.26
N ASP A 411 10.02 -44.70 -52.93
CA ASP A 411 9.67 -43.40 -52.38
C ASP A 411 8.19 -43.43 -51.91
N LEU A 412 7.94 -43.28 -50.61
CA LEU A 412 6.57 -43.21 -50.06
C LEU A 412 6.23 -41.76 -49.72
N LEU A 413 5.97 -40.98 -50.76
CA LEU A 413 5.19 -39.75 -50.67
C LEU A 413 3.78 -40.02 -51.22
N SER A 414 2.80 -39.50 -50.47
CA SER A 414 1.39 -39.26 -50.83
C SER A 414 0.38 -40.42 -50.65
N ARG A 415 -0.50 -40.26 -49.66
CA ARG A 415 -1.91 -39.89 -49.91
C ARG A 415 -2.65 -39.61 -48.59
N ALA A 416 -2.88 -38.32 -48.36
CA ALA A 416 -4.04 -37.86 -47.62
C ALA A 416 -5.26 -37.96 -48.54
N VAL A 417 -6.32 -38.60 -48.06
CA VAL A 417 -7.70 -38.59 -48.57
C VAL A 417 -8.54 -38.72 -47.29
N VAL A 418 -9.06 -37.63 -46.71
CA VAL A 418 -10.36 -37.03 -46.99
C VAL A 418 -11.45 -38.08 -47.17
N GLU A 419 -12.02 -38.55 -46.05
CA GLU A 419 -13.43 -38.38 -45.70
C GLU A 419 -13.61 -38.56 -44.19
#